data_AF-A0A433SQE6-F1
#
_entry.id   AF-A0A433SQE6-F1
#
_cell.length_a   1.000
_cell.length_b   1.000
_cell.length_c   1.000
_cell.angle_alpha   90.00
_cell.angle_beta   90.00
_cell.angle_gamma   90.00
#
_symmetry.space_group_name_H-M   'P 1'
#
loop_
_entity.id
_entity.type
_entity.pdbx_description
1 polymer ?
#
loop_
_entity_poly.entity_id
_entity_poly.type
_entity_poly.pdbx_seq_one_letter_code
_entity_poly.pdbx_strand_id
1 'polypeptide(L)'
;MDASITPLRHGGLSLVQTTDFFYPLVDDPYMMGKITCANVLSDLYAMGVTECDNMLMLLSCSNKMTDKERDVIIPIIMRGFKDAAEEAGSQVTGGQTVINPWMTIGGVATTVCQPNEYIL
;
A
#
# COMPACT_ATOMS: atom_id res chain seq x y z
N MET A 1 -10.07 -12.90 6.31
CA MET A 1 -9.60 -13.08 4.93
C MET A 1 -8.72 -11.89 4.67
N ASP A 2 -7.44 -12.14 4.46
CA ASP A 2 -6.41 -11.11 4.40
C ASP A 2 -6.42 -10.40 3.04
N ALA A 3 -6.85 -11.09 1.99
CA ALA A 3 -7.11 -10.49 0.68
C ALA A 3 -8.48 -10.90 0.12
N SER A 4 -8.99 -10.08 -0.79
CA SER A 4 -10.08 -10.45 -1.69
C SER A 4 -9.54 -11.26 -2.86
N ILE A 5 -10.16 -12.40 -3.16
CA ILE A 5 -9.90 -13.19 -4.37
C ILE A 5 -11.17 -13.14 -5.23
N THR A 6 -11.06 -12.58 -6.44
CA THR A 6 -12.18 -12.43 -7.37
C THR A 6 -11.86 -13.11 -8.69
N PRO A 7 -12.56 -14.22 -9.06
CA PRO A 7 -12.40 -14.85 -10.36
C PRO A 7 -12.69 -13.87 -11.51
N LEU A 8 -11.78 -13.78 -12.47
CA LEU A 8 -11.91 -12.92 -13.64
C LEU A 8 -12.65 -13.63 -14.77
N ARG A 9 -13.19 -12.84 -15.69
CA ARG A 9 -13.87 -13.35 -16.91
C ARG A 9 -12.90 -13.95 -17.92
N HIS A 10 -11.59 -13.80 -17.72
CA HIS A 10 -10.55 -14.16 -18.68
C HIS A 10 -9.64 -15.26 -18.13
N GLY A 11 -9.46 -16.31 -18.92
CA GLY A 11 -8.31 -17.22 -18.82
C GLY A 11 -8.14 -18.00 -17.51
N GLY A 12 -9.18 -18.15 -16.69
CA GLY A 12 -9.06 -18.81 -15.38
C GLY A 12 -8.24 -18.02 -14.35
N LEU A 13 -8.03 -16.73 -14.60
CA LEU A 13 -7.30 -15.83 -13.71
C LEU A 13 -8.18 -15.37 -12.55
N SER A 14 -7.54 -15.01 -11.44
CA SER A 14 -8.17 -14.40 -10.28
C SER A 14 -7.48 -13.07 -9.96
N LEU A 15 -8.26 -12.04 -9.64
CA LEU A 15 -7.75 -10.81 -9.06
C LEU A 15 -7.59 -11.01 -7.55
N VAL A 16 -6.36 -10.91 -7.06
CA VAL A 16 -6.04 -10.92 -5.64
C VAL A 16 -5.67 -9.50 -5.22
N GLN A 17 -6.40 -8.94 -4.27
CA GLN A 17 -6.14 -7.58 -3.79
C GLN A 17 -6.41 -7.43 -2.31
N THR A 18 -5.64 -6.56 -1.67
CA THR A 18 -5.78 -6.21 -0.26
C THR A 18 -5.63 -4.70 -0.10
N THR A 19 -6.19 -4.17 0.98
CA THR A 19 -6.01 -2.78 1.38
C THR A 19 -5.82 -2.70 2.88
N ASP A 20 -4.88 -1.86 3.31
CA ASP A 20 -4.73 -1.55 4.72
C ASP A 20 -4.23 -0.10 4.92
N PHE A 21 -4.42 0.43 6.12
CA PHE A 21 -3.95 1.76 6.50
C PHE A 21 -3.67 1.87 8.00
N PHE A 22 -2.76 2.77 8.34
CA PHE A 22 -2.39 3.10 9.70
C PHE A 22 -2.52 4.58 10.00
N TYR A 23 -2.64 4.86 11.30
CA TYR A 23 -2.20 6.13 11.87
C TYR A 23 -0.68 6.10 12.08
N PRO A 24 0.01 7.25 12.16
CA PRO A 24 1.45 7.29 12.43
C PRO A 24 1.83 6.48 13.68
N LEU A 25 2.70 5.48 13.50
CA LEU A 25 3.19 4.59 14.56
C LEU A 25 4.58 4.98 15.05
N VAL A 26 5.37 5.64 14.20
CA VAL A 26 6.75 6.05 14.47
C VAL A 26 6.97 7.50 14.03
N ASP A 27 7.91 8.18 14.67
CA ASP A 27 8.20 9.58 14.40
C ASP A 27 9.04 9.80 13.13
N ASP A 28 9.76 8.78 12.66
CA ASP A 28 10.53 8.86 11.43
C ASP A 28 9.59 8.70 10.21
N PRO A 29 9.37 9.76 9.41
CA PRO A 29 8.45 9.71 8.29
C PRO A 29 8.87 8.74 7.18
N TYR A 30 10.18 8.55 6.96
CA TYR A 30 10.68 7.65 5.92
C TYR A 30 10.38 6.21 6.31
N MET A 31 10.69 5.86 7.57
CA MET A 31 10.39 4.54 8.12
C MET A 31 8.88 4.30 8.20
N MET A 32 8.09 5.31 8.54
CA MET A 32 6.63 5.19 8.53
C MET A 32 6.10 4.80 7.13
N GLY A 33 6.66 5.41 6.07
CA GLY A 33 6.36 5.02 4.68
C GLY A 33 6.72 3.57 4.38
N LYS A 34 7.94 3.13 4.72
CA LYS A 34 8.40 1.74 4.52
C LYS A 34 7.52 0.73 5.26
N ILE A 35 7.25 0.98 6.55
CA ILE A 35 6.42 0.12 7.40
C ILE A 35 5.01 -0.03 6.81
N THR A 36 4.42 1.08 6.36
CA THR A 36 3.07 1.05 5.78
C THR A 36 3.04 0.23 4.49
N CYS A 37 4.01 0.42 3.58
CA CYS A 37 4.08 -0.35 2.34
C CYS A 37 4.23 -1.85 2.62
N ALA A 38 5.14 -2.20 3.53
CA ALA A 38 5.35 -3.59 3.94
C ALA A 38 4.07 -4.24 4.50
N ASN A 39 3.28 -3.48 5.27
CA ASN A 39 2.02 -3.97 5.79
C ASN A 39 0.96 -4.19 4.71
N VAL A 40 0.81 -3.24 3.78
CA VAL A 40 -0.13 -3.39 2.65
C VAL A 40 0.23 -4.62 1.80
N LEU A 41 1.52 -4.94 1.64
CA LEU A 41 1.97 -6.13 0.93
C LEU A 41 1.85 -7.42 1.76
N SER A 42 1.88 -7.33 3.09
CA SER A 42 1.88 -8.47 4.00
C SER A 42 0.70 -9.41 3.76
N ASP A 43 -0.50 -8.85 3.54
CA ASP A 43 -1.71 -9.63 3.28
C ASP A 43 -1.67 -10.38 1.95
N LEU A 44 -1.01 -9.80 0.93
CA LEU A 44 -0.79 -10.47 -0.35
C LEU A 44 0.14 -11.68 -0.16
N TYR A 45 1.23 -11.47 0.59
CA TYR A 45 2.19 -12.53 0.94
C TYR A 45 1.57 -13.62 1.83
N ALA A 46 0.62 -13.28 2.71
CA ALA A 46 -0.11 -14.24 3.52
C ALA A 46 -0.94 -15.21 2.65
N MET A 47 -1.42 -14.76 1.49
CA MET A 47 -2.08 -15.61 0.50
C MET A 47 -1.08 -16.41 -0.37
N GLY A 48 0.22 -16.43 -0.04
CA GLY A 48 1.25 -17.11 -0.82
C GLY A 48 1.59 -16.44 -2.16
N VAL A 49 0.98 -15.29 -2.46
CA VAL A 49 1.26 -14.52 -3.68
C VAL A 49 2.54 -13.74 -3.46
N THR A 50 3.57 -14.01 -4.26
CA THR A 50 4.91 -13.43 -4.10
C THR A 50 5.16 -12.19 -4.96
N GLU A 51 4.38 -12.01 -6.03
CA GLU A 51 4.49 -10.89 -6.96
C GLU A 51 3.38 -9.87 -6.73
N CYS A 52 3.70 -8.58 -6.83
CA CYS A 52 2.72 -7.49 -6.75
C CYS A 52 2.71 -6.68 -8.05
N ASP A 53 1.66 -6.84 -8.87
CA ASP A 53 1.56 -6.17 -10.18
C ASP A 53 1.41 -4.65 -10.03
N ASN A 54 0.69 -4.20 -9.00
CA ASN A 54 0.37 -2.80 -8.83
C ASN A 54 0.10 -2.40 -7.38
N MET A 55 0.60 -1.22 -6.99
CA MET A 55 0.23 -0.57 -5.75
C MET A 55 -0.44 0.80 -5.96
N LEU A 56 -1.43 1.10 -5.11
CA LEU A 56 -1.99 2.44 -4.94
C LEU A 56 -1.67 2.94 -3.53
N MET A 57 -1.35 4.22 -3.39
CA MET A 57 -1.10 4.83 -2.07
C MET A 57 -2.32 5.64 -1.60
N LEU A 58 -2.75 5.40 -0.37
CA LEU A 58 -3.82 6.12 0.29
C LEU A 58 -3.20 7.00 1.39
N LEU A 59 -3.41 8.31 1.29
CA LEU A 59 -2.79 9.25 2.21
C LEU A 59 -3.81 10.28 2.70
N SER A 60 -3.78 10.57 3.99
CA SER A 60 -4.45 11.76 4.51
C SER A 60 -3.47 12.65 5.26
N CYS A 61 -3.51 13.94 4.95
CA CYS A 61 -2.75 14.95 5.65
C CYS A 61 -3.59 15.49 6.80
N SER A 62 -3.02 15.50 8.01
CA SER A 62 -3.70 16.10 9.15
C SER A 62 -3.95 17.59 8.92
N ASN A 63 -5.17 18.06 9.20
CA ASN A 63 -5.53 19.47 9.18
C ASN A 63 -4.86 20.28 10.30
N LYS A 64 -4.13 19.62 11.21
CA LYS A 64 -3.33 20.24 12.28
C LYS A 64 -1.89 20.52 11.87
N MET A 65 -1.40 19.92 10.79
CA MET A 65 -0.06 20.23 10.26
C MET A 65 -0.09 21.56 9.53
N THR A 66 0.92 22.37 9.76
CA THR A 66 1.23 23.53 8.94
C THR A 66 1.63 23.11 7.54
N ASP A 67 1.52 24.02 6.56
CA ASP A 67 1.95 23.75 5.19
C ASP A 67 3.44 23.40 5.13
N LYS A 68 4.28 24.07 5.94
CA LYS A 68 5.72 23.79 6.02
C LYS A 68 6.01 22.37 6.53
N GLU A 69 5.28 21.90 7.54
CA GLU A 69 5.42 20.52 8.03
C GLU A 69 4.97 19.53 6.96
N ARG A 70 3.83 19.81 6.29
CA ARG A 70 3.29 18.95 5.23
C ARG A 70 4.27 18.81 4.06
N ASP A 71 4.83 19.92 3.59
CA ASP A 71 5.74 19.97 2.43
C ASP A 71 7.06 19.22 2.69
N VAL A 72 7.42 19.00 3.96
CA VAL A 72 8.60 18.22 4.36
C VAL A 72 8.23 16.77 4.63
N ILE A 73 7.22 16.53 5.46
CA ILE A 73 6.90 15.20 5.99
C ILE A 73 6.30 14.29 4.90
N ILE A 74 5.36 14.80 4.12
CA ILE A 74 4.62 14.00 3.14
C ILE A 74 5.54 13.42 2.07
N PRO A 75 6.43 14.18 1.40
CA PRO A 75 7.35 13.62 0.42
C PRO A 75 8.27 12.54 0.99
N ILE A 76 8.66 12.65 2.27
CA ILE A 76 9.53 11.68 2.92
C ILE A 76 8.79 10.36 3.14
N ILE A 77 7.53 10.40 3.60
CA ILE A 77 6.65 9.22 3.72
C ILE A 77 6.46 8.57 2.35
N MET A 78 6.10 9.36 1.32
CA MET A 78 5.87 8.85 -0.02
C MET A 78 7.13 8.18 -0.60
N ARG A 79 8.31 8.74 -0.33
CA ARG A 79 9.59 8.14 -0.74
C ARG A 79 9.85 6.81 -0.02
N GLY A 80 9.66 6.74 1.29
CA GLY A 80 9.79 5.47 2.03
C GLY A 80 8.84 4.39 1.51
N PHE A 81 7.58 4.76 1.23
CA PHE A 81 6.62 3.84 0.64
C PHE A 81 7.06 3.35 -0.73
N LYS A 82 7.53 4.25 -1.61
CA LYS A 82 8.00 3.90 -2.96
C LYS A 82 9.23 3.00 -2.93
N ASP A 83 10.22 3.32 -2.11
CA ASP A 83 11.45 2.51 -2.01
C ASP A 83 11.14 1.09 -1.54
N ALA A 84 10.18 0.93 -0.59
CA ALA A 84 9.73 -0.39 -0.16
C ALA A 84 8.93 -1.14 -1.25
N ALA A 85 8.13 -0.44 -2.04
CA ALA A 85 7.43 -1.04 -3.18
C ALA A 85 8.41 -1.51 -4.26
N GLU A 86 9.45 -0.70 -4.55
CA GLU A 86 10.52 -1.08 -5.48
C GLU A 86 11.33 -2.28 -4.97
N GLU A 87 11.63 -2.35 -3.68
CA GLU A 87 12.27 -3.50 -3.03
C GLU A 87 11.42 -4.78 -3.17
N ALA A 88 10.10 -4.64 -3.17
CA ALA A 88 9.13 -5.71 -3.38
C ALA A 88 8.87 -6.05 -4.87
N GLY A 89 9.60 -5.44 -5.81
CA GLY A 89 9.43 -5.67 -7.24
C GLY A 89 8.19 -5.02 -7.86
N SER A 90 7.53 -4.10 -7.14
CA SER A 90 6.30 -3.42 -7.57
C SER A 90 6.51 -1.92 -7.77
N GLN A 91 5.44 -1.23 -8.18
CA GLN A 91 5.43 0.21 -8.36
C GLN A 91 4.14 0.84 -7.84
N VAL A 92 4.28 2.03 -7.26
CA VAL A 92 3.14 2.88 -6.90
C VAL A 92 2.74 3.70 -8.12
N THR A 93 1.66 3.30 -8.79
CA THR A 93 1.23 3.91 -10.07
C THR A 93 0.13 4.97 -9.90
N GLY A 94 -0.43 5.09 -8.70
CA GLY A 94 -1.51 6.01 -8.41
C GLY A 94 -1.82 6.08 -6.92
N GLY A 95 -2.90 6.79 -6.60
CA GLY A 95 -3.31 6.97 -5.22
C GLY A 95 -4.23 8.17 -5.04
N GLN A 96 -4.55 8.44 -3.77
CA GLN A 96 -5.33 9.60 -3.39
C GLN A 96 -4.76 10.22 -2.13
N THR A 97 -4.67 11.56 -2.13
CA THR A 97 -4.33 12.34 -0.94
C THR A 97 -5.50 13.25 -0.56
N VAL A 98 -5.90 13.24 0.71
CA VAL A 98 -7.00 14.08 1.22
C VAL A 98 -6.59 14.82 2.49
N ILE A 99 -7.37 15.83 2.88
CA ILE A 99 -7.24 16.46 4.20
C ILE A 99 -8.17 15.72 5.19
N ASN A 100 -7.67 15.42 6.38
CA ASN A 100 -8.43 14.76 7.43
C ASN A 100 -8.00 15.31 8.81
N PRO A 101 -8.82 15.25 9.88
CA PRO A 101 -8.36 15.58 11.23
C PRO A 101 -7.08 14.85 11.66
N TRP A 102 -6.93 13.58 11.27
CA TRP A 102 -5.78 12.76 11.61
C TRP A 102 -5.01 12.37 10.35
N MET A 103 -3.71 12.15 10.49
CA MET A 103 -2.90 11.61 9.40
C MET A 103 -3.16 10.11 9.28
N THR A 104 -3.33 9.62 8.06
CA THR A 104 -3.38 8.20 7.75
C THR A 104 -2.51 7.90 6.55
N ILE A 105 -1.89 6.73 6.55
CA ILE A 105 -0.99 6.27 5.50
C ILE A 105 -1.39 4.83 5.25
N GLY A 106 -1.64 4.47 4.00
CA GLY A 106 -2.09 3.15 3.61
C GLY A 106 -1.92 2.93 2.14
N GLY A 107 -2.55 1.87 1.65
CA GLY A 107 -2.50 1.55 0.24
C GLY A 107 -3.36 0.36 -0.14
N VAL A 108 -3.22 0.00 -1.40
CA VAL A 108 -3.81 -1.18 -2.00
C VAL A 108 -2.69 -1.93 -2.72
N ALA A 109 -2.57 -3.23 -2.50
CA ALA A 109 -1.74 -4.12 -3.28
C ALA A 109 -2.63 -5.01 -4.15
N THR A 110 -2.26 -5.23 -5.41
CA THR A 110 -3.07 -5.96 -6.37
C THR A 110 -2.20 -6.81 -7.28
N THR A 111 -2.64 -8.04 -7.52
CA THR A 111 -2.03 -8.98 -8.47
C THR A 111 -3.11 -9.77 -9.20
N VAL A 112 -2.84 -10.13 -10.44
CA VAL A 112 -3.63 -11.07 -11.22
C VAL A 112 -2.91 -12.43 -11.20
N CYS A 113 -3.50 -13.39 -10.51
CA CYS A 113 -2.89 -14.70 -10.27
C CYS A 113 -3.59 -15.81 -11.06
N GLN A 114 -2.82 -16.81 -11.45
CA GLN A 114 -3.28 -18.16 -11.74
C GLN A 114 -3.64 -18.90 -10.44
N PRO A 115 -4.49 -19.96 -10.50
CA PRO A 115 -4.90 -20.71 -9.31
C PRO A 115 -3.78 -21.37 -8.51
N ASN A 116 -2.59 -21.56 -9.10
CA ASN A 116 -1.42 -22.13 -8.44
C ASN A 116 -0.46 -21.08 -7.84
N GLU A 117 -0.76 -19.79 -8.00
CA GLU A 117 0.06 -18.68 -7.52
C GLU A 117 -0.45 -18.10 -6.19
N TYR A 118 -1.55 -18.63 -5.64
CA TYR A 118 -2.08 -18.28 -4.33
C TYR A 118 -2.54 -19.52 -3.55
N ILE A 119 -2.62 -19.38 -2.23
CA ILE A 119 -3.03 -20.40 -1.28
C ILE A 119 -4.33 -19.91 -0.60
N LEU A 120 -5.27 -20.84 -0.37
CA LEU A 120 -6.55 -20.61 0.33
C LEU A 120 -6.54 -21.23 1.73
#